data_AF-A0A8H7IL75-F1
#
_entry.id   AF-A0A8H7IL75-F1
#
_cell.length_a   1.000
_cell.length_b   1.000
_cell.length_c   1.000
_cell.angle_alpha   90.00
_cell.angle_beta   90.00
_cell.angle_gamma   90.00
#
_symmetry.space_group_name_H-M   'P 1'
#
loop_
_entity.id
_entity.type
_entity.pdbx_description
1 polymer ?
#
loop_
_entity_poly.entity_id
_entity_poly.type
_entity_poly.pdbx_seq_one_letter_code
_entity_poly.pdbx_strand_id
1 'polypeptide(L)'
;MNNDLDLQSILGEPRNSPKLKALIQQLGSLATPPVTSPAPDSKTYAGSNIDEYVCDSIDVMNVPDAEVGNARAAKTSSRYRPFPGLPLPLSKRDPSVAADSTSRTKSFTLKPTSVGAEFVQYFGEPGRKGGGTGSAGPGIWCDWPGQGLMVEFGGDEARGPSAWETGAKAVWSVVTLFRPT
;
A
#
# COMPACT_ATOMS: atom_id res chain seq x y z
N MET A 1 6.10 -8.19 19.37
CA MET A 1 5.35 -6.98 19.72
C MET A 1 4.52 -6.62 18.51
N ASN A 2 3.19 -6.70 18.61
CA ASN A 2 2.32 -6.19 17.56
C ASN A 2 2.41 -4.68 17.62
N ASN A 3 3.10 -4.10 16.65
CA ASN A 3 2.99 -2.68 16.40
C ASN A 3 1.68 -2.50 15.63
N ASP A 4 0.61 -2.12 16.33
CA ASP A 4 -0.67 -1.79 15.69
C ASP A 4 -0.48 -0.51 14.86
N LEU A 5 0.13 -0.66 13.68
CA LEU A 5 0.28 0.39 12.70
C LEU A 5 -1.05 0.56 11.97
N ASP A 6 -1.73 1.66 12.24
CA ASP A 6 -2.93 2.06 11.52
C ASP A 6 -2.60 3.18 10.52
N LEU A 7 -2.15 2.78 9.33
CA LEU A 7 -1.83 3.72 8.25
C LEU A 7 -3.08 4.44 7.72
N GLN A 8 -4.23 3.76 7.70
CA GLN A 8 -5.48 4.34 7.19
C GLN A 8 -5.92 5.54 8.04
N SER A 9 -5.63 5.51 9.34
CA SER A 9 -5.95 6.60 10.26
C SER A 9 -5.19 7.90 10.02
N ILE A 10 -4.09 7.89 9.25
CA ILE A 10 -3.26 9.07 8.97
C ILE A 10 -3.75 9.83 7.74
N LEU A 11 -4.58 9.20 6.90
CA LEU A 11 -5.12 9.82 5.71
C LEU A 11 -5.98 11.04 6.08
N GLY A 12 -5.63 12.21 5.55
CA GLY A 12 -6.24 13.49 5.88
C GLY A 12 -5.56 14.30 6.97
N GLU A 13 -4.60 13.71 7.69
CA GLU A 13 -3.83 14.45 8.69
C GLU A 13 -2.98 15.54 8.02
N PRO A 14 -2.92 16.76 8.59
CA PRO A 14 -2.07 17.82 8.08
C PRO A 14 -0.58 17.47 8.27
N ARG A 15 0.29 18.09 7.45
CA ARG A 15 1.75 17.90 7.50
C ARG A 15 2.35 18.01 8.91
N ASN A 16 1.85 18.92 9.73
CA ASN A 16 2.37 19.19 11.07
C ASN A 16 1.71 18.34 12.17
N SER A 17 0.78 17.43 11.81
CA SER A 17 0.04 16.58 12.74
C SER A 17 0.96 15.81 13.69
N PRO A 18 0.72 15.85 15.01
CA PRO A 18 1.41 14.99 15.96
C PRO A 18 1.30 13.51 15.61
N LYS A 19 0.16 13.09 15.05
CA LYS A 19 -0.12 11.71 14.65
C LYS A 19 0.78 11.25 13.51
N LEU A 20 0.91 12.07 12.47
CA LEU A 20 1.81 11.80 11.35
C LEU A 20 3.28 11.77 11.81
N LYS A 21 3.69 12.70 12.67
CA LYS A 21 5.05 12.73 13.24
C LYS A 21 5.36 11.47 14.06
N ALA A 22 4.43 11.05 14.91
CA ALA A 22 4.55 9.83 15.70
C ALA A 22 4.68 8.58 14.80
N LEU A 23 3.88 8.48 13.74
CA LEU A 23 4.00 7.40 12.77
C LEU A 23 5.38 7.40 12.11
N ILE A 24 5.85 8.54 11.60
CA ILE A 24 7.16 8.63 10.93
C ILE A 24 8.29 8.19 11.88
N GLN A 25 8.23 8.58 13.14
CA GLN A 25 9.20 8.18 14.15
C GLN A 25 9.14 6.66 14.44
N GLN A 26 7.93 6.10 14.52
CA GLN A 26 7.72 4.66 14.66
C GLN A 26 8.23 3.88 13.44
N LEU A 27 8.02 4.37 12.22
CA LEU A 27 8.58 3.76 11.01
C LEU A 27 10.11 3.83 10.99
N GLY A 28 10.69 4.92 11.50
CA GLY A 28 12.13 5.07 11.68
C GLY A 28 12.73 3.99 12.60
N SER A 29 12.04 3.62 13.69
CA SER A 29 12.52 2.58 14.60
C SER A 29 12.41 1.16 14.02
N LEU A 30 11.51 0.93 13.06
CA LEU A 30 11.34 -0.35 12.36
C LEU A 30 12.31 -0.53 11.19
N ALA A 31 12.95 0.54 10.73
CA ALA A 31 13.95 0.45 9.67
C ALA A 31 15.17 -0.35 10.13
N THR A 32 15.88 -0.96 9.17
CA THR A 32 17.12 -1.70 9.42
C THR A 32 18.26 -1.14 8.56
N PRO A 33 19.25 -0.45 9.16
CA PRO A 33 19.31 -0.05 10.57
C PRO A 33 18.24 0.99 10.94
N PRO A 34 17.90 1.15 12.23
CA PRO A 34 16.95 2.17 12.67
C PRO A 34 17.38 3.58 12.25
N VAL A 35 16.41 4.38 11.80
CA VAL A 35 16.60 5.78 11.43
C VAL A 35 16.20 6.66 12.63
N THR A 36 17.18 7.32 13.24
CA THR A 36 17.00 8.11 14.47
C THR A 36 16.39 9.50 14.23
N SER A 37 16.52 10.04 13.03
CA SER A 37 15.93 11.32 12.63
C SER A 37 15.36 11.21 11.22
N PRO A 38 14.18 10.57 11.06
CA PRO A 38 13.51 10.45 9.77
C PRO A 38 12.95 11.81 9.34
N ALA A 39 13.81 12.67 8.80
CA ALA A 39 13.35 13.85 8.07
C ALA A 39 12.83 13.36 6.71
N PRO A 40 11.54 13.57 6.38
CA PRO A 40 11.04 13.18 5.08
C PRO A 40 11.72 14.00 3.98
N ASP A 41 12.08 13.35 2.88
CA ASP A 41 12.48 14.04 1.66
C ASP A 41 11.29 14.90 1.19
N SER A 42 11.39 16.22 1.30
CA SER A 42 10.34 17.14 0.89
C SER A 42 10.72 17.89 -0.39
N LYS A 43 9.83 17.89 -1.39
CA LYS A 43 9.91 18.79 -2.54
C LYS A 43 8.88 19.90 -2.38
N THR A 44 9.34 21.14 -2.51
CA THR A 44 8.48 22.34 -2.48
C THR A 44 8.45 22.95 -3.87
N TYR A 45 7.28 23.42 -4.28
CA TYR A 45 7.08 24.09 -5.57
C TYR A 45 6.82 25.58 -5.32
N ALA A 46 7.26 26.44 -6.23
CA ALA A 46 6.99 27.88 -6.12
C ALA A 46 5.48 28.13 -6.12
N GLY A 47 4.99 28.90 -5.15
CA GLY A 47 3.57 29.24 -5.02
C GLY A 47 2.73 28.21 -4.26
N SER A 48 3.30 27.14 -3.72
CA SER A 48 2.55 26.23 -2.84
C SER A 48 2.58 26.65 -1.37
N ASN A 49 1.42 26.67 -0.73
CA ASN A 49 1.32 26.75 0.72
C ASN A 49 1.37 25.33 1.31
N ILE A 50 2.57 24.89 1.71
CA ILE A 50 2.79 23.53 2.21
C ILE A 50 2.07 23.23 3.54
N ASP A 51 1.62 24.27 4.25
CA ASP A 51 0.90 24.12 5.52
C ASP A 51 -0.57 23.69 5.31
N GLU A 52 -1.08 23.83 4.08
CA GLU A 52 -2.41 23.33 3.67
C GLU A 52 -2.36 21.86 3.22
N TYR A 53 -1.17 21.27 3.11
CA TYR A 53 -1.03 19.89 2.65
C TYR A 53 -1.44 18.88 3.73
N VAL A 54 -2.23 17.91 3.29
CA VAL A 54 -2.64 16.75 4.07
C VAL A 54 -2.07 15.48 3.48
N CYS A 55 -2.01 14.41 4.28
CA CYS A 55 -1.68 13.08 3.79
C CYS A 55 -2.83 12.53 2.94
N ASP A 56 -2.76 12.70 1.63
CA ASP A 56 -3.81 12.25 0.71
C ASP A 56 -3.72 10.74 0.40
N SER A 57 -2.49 10.24 0.27
CA SER A 57 -2.20 8.84 0.00
C SER A 57 -0.89 8.35 0.62
N ILE A 58 -0.79 7.02 0.78
CA ILE A 58 0.35 6.30 1.31
C ILE A 58 0.59 5.08 0.41
N ASP A 59 1.79 5.00 -0.16
CA ASP A 59 2.25 3.81 -0.88
C ASP A 59 3.03 2.88 0.06
N VAL A 60 2.52 1.66 0.20
CA VAL A 60 3.18 0.56 0.90
C VAL A 60 3.87 -0.29 -0.16
N MET A 61 5.17 -0.48 0.00
CA MET A 61 6.00 -1.19 -0.98
C MET A 61 6.25 -2.64 -0.54
N ASN A 62 6.24 -3.54 -1.51
CA ASN A 62 6.68 -4.93 -1.39
C ASN A 62 7.60 -5.28 -2.54
N VAL A 63 8.39 -6.33 -2.36
CA VAL A 63 9.21 -6.91 -3.43
C VAL A 63 8.80 -8.37 -3.57
N PRO A 64 7.82 -8.68 -4.45
CA PRO A 64 7.55 -10.05 -4.86
C PRO A 64 8.86 -10.68 -5.32
N ASP A 65 9.15 -11.90 -4.87
CA ASP A 65 10.32 -12.70 -5.26
C ASP A 65 11.68 -12.35 -4.60
N ALA A 66 11.74 -11.54 -3.54
CA ALA A 66 13.01 -11.32 -2.81
C ALA A 66 13.63 -12.63 -2.26
N GLU A 67 12.81 -13.66 -2.02
CA GLU A 67 13.23 -14.97 -1.51
C GLU A 67 13.63 -15.98 -2.62
N VAL A 68 13.23 -15.78 -3.89
CA VAL A 68 13.33 -16.82 -4.94
C VAL A 68 14.41 -16.52 -5.99
N GLY A 69 15.24 -15.50 -5.79
CA GLY A 69 16.34 -15.19 -6.71
C GLY A 69 15.89 -14.78 -8.12
N ASN A 70 14.65 -14.29 -8.26
CA ASN A 70 14.11 -13.89 -9.54
C ASN A 70 14.68 -12.52 -9.96
N ALA A 71 15.73 -12.54 -10.78
CA ALA A 71 16.49 -11.37 -11.21
C ALA A 71 15.67 -10.30 -11.98
N ARG A 72 14.42 -10.60 -12.38
CA ARG A 72 13.53 -9.66 -13.08
C ARG A 72 12.77 -8.73 -12.13
N ALA A 73 12.35 -9.21 -10.96
CA ALA A 73 11.77 -8.37 -9.90
C ALA A 73 12.80 -7.38 -9.33
N ALA A 74 14.08 -7.77 -9.33
CA ALA A 74 15.20 -6.92 -8.91
C ALA A 74 15.52 -5.77 -9.88
N LYS A 75 15.05 -5.81 -11.14
CA LYS A 75 15.37 -4.79 -12.17
C LYS A 75 14.47 -3.56 -12.12
N THR A 76 13.32 -3.62 -11.47
CA THR A 76 12.66 -2.43 -10.97
C THR A 76 13.35 -2.08 -9.65
N SER A 77 14.49 -1.39 -9.75
CA SER A 77 15.17 -0.80 -8.60
C SER A 77 14.25 0.24 -7.97
N SER A 78 13.29 -0.22 -7.19
CA SER A 78 12.49 0.64 -6.34
C SER A 78 13.49 1.38 -5.45
N ARG A 79 13.44 2.72 -5.50
CA ARG A 79 14.14 3.58 -4.52
C ARG A 79 13.78 3.19 -3.08
N TYR A 80 12.69 2.45 -2.89
CA TYR A 80 12.09 2.08 -1.64
C TYR A 80 12.23 0.57 -1.36
N ARG A 81 12.55 0.23 -0.11
CA ARG A 81 12.63 -1.15 0.40
C ARG A 81 11.23 -1.69 0.72
N PRO A 82 11.04 -3.02 0.85
CA PRO A 82 9.82 -3.58 1.42
C PRO A 82 9.45 -2.92 2.75
N PHE A 83 8.17 -2.67 2.96
CA PHE A 83 7.68 -2.02 4.17
C PHE A 83 7.94 -2.91 5.40
N PRO A 84 8.72 -2.43 6.40
CA PRO A 84 9.09 -3.25 7.55
C PRO A 84 7.94 -3.45 8.56
N GLY A 85 6.83 -2.72 8.39
CA GLY A 85 5.65 -2.82 9.25
C GLY A 85 4.65 -3.91 8.83
N LEU A 86 5.05 -4.84 7.95
CA LEU A 86 4.22 -6.00 7.61
C LEU A 86 4.33 -7.10 8.69
N PRO A 87 3.26 -7.87 8.97
CA PRO A 87 1.93 -7.79 8.36
C PRO A 87 1.12 -6.58 8.85
N LEU A 88 0.36 -5.96 7.93
CA LEU A 88 -0.39 -4.73 8.19
C LEU A 88 -1.91 -5.00 8.17
N PRO A 89 -2.65 -4.69 9.24
CA PRO A 89 -4.11 -4.79 9.22
C PRO A 89 -4.72 -3.67 8.36
N LEU A 90 -5.57 -4.06 7.42
CA LEU A 90 -6.41 -3.16 6.61
C LEU A 90 -7.88 -3.41 6.96
N SER A 91 -8.59 -2.33 7.21
CA SER A 91 -10.02 -2.34 7.49
C SER A 91 -10.81 -1.98 6.23
N LYS A 92 -11.95 -2.65 6.03
CA LYS A 92 -12.96 -2.17 5.08
C LYS A 92 -13.55 -0.86 5.59
N ARG A 93 -13.82 0.05 4.67
CA ARG A 93 -14.76 1.14 4.92
C ARG A 93 -16.15 0.65 4.59
N ASP A 94 -17.06 0.80 5.55
CA ASP A 94 -18.48 0.62 5.32
C ASP A 94 -19.14 2.01 5.33
N PRO A 95 -19.66 2.50 4.20
CA PRO A 95 -20.31 3.80 4.13
C PRO A 95 -21.61 3.87 4.96
N SER A 96 -22.16 2.73 5.39
CA SER A 96 -23.38 2.65 6.20
C SER A 96 -23.13 2.68 7.71
N VAL A 97 -21.87 2.63 8.15
CA VAL A 97 -21.49 2.54 9.55
C VAL A 97 -20.78 3.83 9.96
N ALA A 98 -21.39 4.60 10.85
CA ALA A 98 -20.74 5.75 11.47
C ALA A 98 -19.40 5.34 12.12
N ALA A 99 -18.41 6.24 12.08
CA ALA A 99 -17.00 5.99 12.47
C ALA A 99 -16.76 5.45 13.90
N ASP A 100 -17.81 5.33 14.72
CA ASP A 100 -17.77 4.92 16.13
C ASP A 100 -18.25 3.48 16.41
N SER A 101 -18.52 2.66 15.38
CA SER A 101 -18.92 1.28 15.64
C SER A 101 -17.71 0.37 15.90
N THR A 102 -17.53 -0.02 17.17
CA THR A 102 -16.58 -1.03 17.66
C THR A 102 -16.90 -2.47 17.22
N SER A 103 -17.67 -2.64 16.15
CA SER A 103 -17.81 -3.93 15.48
C SER A 103 -16.44 -4.24 14.86
N ARG A 104 -15.70 -5.16 15.48
CA ARG A 104 -14.43 -5.68 14.97
C ARG A 104 -14.69 -6.48 13.69
N THR A 105 -14.98 -5.76 12.60
CA THR A 105 -15.02 -6.28 11.24
C THR A 105 -13.71 -7.03 11.05
N LYS A 106 -13.76 -8.30 10.62
CA LYS A 106 -12.54 -9.10 10.36
C LYS A 106 -11.61 -8.24 9.52
N SER A 107 -10.45 -7.83 10.01
CA SER A 107 -9.50 -7.01 9.23
C SER A 107 -8.78 -7.89 8.21
N PHE A 108 -8.54 -7.36 7.01
CA PHE A 108 -7.66 -8.00 6.04
C PHE A 108 -6.22 -7.84 6.52
N THR A 109 -5.50 -8.93 6.73
CA THR A 109 -4.09 -8.86 7.15
C THR A 109 -3.21 -8.89 5.90
N LEU A 110 -2.72 -7.73 5.47
CA LEU A 110 -1.80 -7.62 4.35
C LEU A 110 -0.46 -8.25 4.74
N LYS A 111 -0.11 -9.36 4.10
CA LYS A 111 1.18 -10.06 4.28
C LYS A 111 2.06 -9.81 3.06
N PRO A 112 3.40 -9.95 3.17
CA PRO A 112 4.28 -9.92 2.00
C PRO A 112 3.90 -10.93 0.91
N THR A 113 3.22 -12.02 1.29
CA THR A 113 2.79 -13.12 0.42
C THR A 113 1.32 -13.05 0.02
N SER A 114 0.60 -11.98 0.36
CA SER A 114 -0.81 -11.86 -0.03
C SER A 114 -0.94 -11.80 -1.55
N VAL A 115 -2.00 -12.43 -2.06
CA VAL A 115 -2.22 -12.60 -3.51
C VAL A 115 -3.54 -11.99 -3.97
N GLY A 116 -3.68 -11.76 -5.27
CA GLY A 116 -4.88 -11.14 -5.86
C GLY A 116 -6.20 -11.76 -5.42
N ALA A 117 -6.27 -13.09 -5.29
CA ALA A 117 -7.48 -13.78 -4.83
C ALA A 117 -7.90 -13.35 -3.41
N GLU A 118 -6.95 -13.11 -2.51
CA GLU A 118 -7.26 -12.69 -1.13
C GLU A 118 -7.86 -11.29 -1.10
N PHE A 119 -7.36 -10.38 -1.95
CA PHE A 119 -7.92 -9.03 -2.07
C PHE A 119 -9.35 -9.07 -2.60
N VAL A 120 -9.62 -9.82 -3.67
CA VAL A 120 -10.97 -9.92 -4.24
C VAL A 120 -11.92 -10.62 -3.28
N GLN A 121 -11.48 -11.72 -2.64
CA GLN A 121 -12.28 -12.43 -1.64
C GLN A 121 -12.69 -11.51 -0.49
N TYR A 122 -11.79 -10.63 -0.06
CA TYR A 122 -12.06 -9.72 1.02
C TYR A 122 -12.83 -8.48 0.52
N PHE A 123 -12.28 -7.66 -0.37
CA PHE A 123 -12.85 -6.35 -0.78
C PHE A 123 -13.95 -6.43 -1.85
N GLY A 124 -14.18 -7.60 -2.45
CA GLY A 124 -15.09 -7.76 -3.58
C GLY A 124 -14.44 -7.41 -4.92
N GLU A 125 -15.25 -7.31 -5.98
CA GLU A 125 -14.74 -6.93 -7.30
C GLU A 125 -14.24 -5.47 -7.32
N PRO A 126 -13.07 -5.19 -7.94
CA PRO A 126 -12.56 -3.83 -8.07
C PRO A 126 -13.43 -2.99 -9.00
N GLY A 127 -13.56 -1.70 -8.70
CA GLY A 127 -14.30 -0.75 -9.53
C GLY A 127 -13.54 -0.36 -10.80
N ARG A 128 -12.19 -0.41 -10.76
CA ARG A 128 -11.31 -0.19 -11.91
C ARG A 128 -10.18 -1.21 -11.91
N LYS A 129 -9.73 -1.63 -13.08
CA LYS A 129 -8.63 -2.59 -13.23
C LYS A 129 -7.94 -2.41 -14.59
N GLY A 130 -6.65 -2.72 -14.67
CA GLY A 130 -5.87 -2.54 -15.91
C GLY A 130 -4.44 -3.07 -15.81
N GLY A 131 -3.64 -2.84 -16.85
CA GLY A 131 -2.24 -3.28 -16.89
C GLY A 131 -2.05 -4.73 -17.34
N GLY A 132 -0.82 -5.23 -17.15
CA GLY A 132 -0.42 -6.59 -17.55
C GLY A 132 -0.04 -6.76 -19.03
N THR A 133 -0.39 -5.81 -19.90
CA THR A 133 -0.06 -5.90 -21.33
C THR A 133 1.40 -5.51 -21.60
N GLY A 134 2.23 -6.50 -21.90
CA GLY A 134 3.61 -6.33 -22.36
C GLY A 134 4.68 -6.68 -21.33
N SER A 135 5.94 -6.64 -21.76
CA SER A 135 7.12 -6.94 -20.93
C SER A 135 7.69 -5.71 -20.22
N ALA A 136 7.24 -4.51 -20.61
CA ALA A 136 7.66 -3.23 -20.05
C ALA A 136 6.41 -2.47 -19.57
N GLY A 137 6.20 -2.43 -18.27
CA GLY A 137 5.03 -1.80 -17.64
C GLY A 137 4.74 -2.38 -16.25
N PRO A 138 3.83 -1.74 -15.49
CA PRO A 138 3.31 -2.34 -14.27
C PRO A 138 2.63 -3.68 -14.61
N GLY A 139 2.57 -4.58 -13.63
CA GLY A 139 1.71 -5.75 -13.76
C GLY A 139 0.24 -5.33 -13.81
N ILE A 140 -0.66 -6.30 -13.69
CA ILE A 140 -2.07 -5.98 -13.49
C ILE A 140 -2.24 -5.16 -12.20
N TRP A 141 -3.22 -4.28 -12.20
CA TRP A 141 -3.60 -3.50 -11.02
C TRP A 141 -5.12 -3.50 -10.86
N CYS A 142 -5.54 -3.41 -9.60
CA CYS A 142 -6.94 -3.38 -9.19
C CYS A 142 -7.16 -2.19 -8.24
N ASP A 143 -8.28 -1.51 -8.39
CA ASP A 143 -8.62 -0.33 -7.61
C ASP A 143 -10.05 -0.42 -7.08
N TRP A 144 -10.18 -0.18 -5.77
CA TRP A 144 -11.41 -0.10 -4.99
C TRP A 144 -11.58 1.32 -4.44
N PRO A 145 -12.10 2.28 -5.23
CA PRO A 145 -12.20 3.68 -4.82
C PRO A 145 -12.98 3.90 -3.53
N GLY A 146 -14.09 3.20 -3.34
CA GLY A 146 -14.90 3.29 -2.12
C GLY A 146 -14.20 2.77 -0.87
N GLN A 147 -13.13 1.99 -1.01
CA GLN A 147 -12.29 1.52 0.09
C GLN A 147 -11.08 2.44 0.30
N GLY A 148 -10.74 3.28 -0.68
CA GLY A 148 -9.50 4.06 -0.69
C GLY A 148 -8.28 3.15 -0.85
N LEU A 149 -8.37 2.15 -1.72
CA LEU A 149 -7.37 1.09 -1.90
C LEU A 149 -7.10 0.82 -3.38
N MET A 150 -5.85 0.91 -3.80
CA MET A 150 -5.36 0.42 -5.08
C MET A 150 -4.20 -0.55 -4.85
N VAL A 151 -4.13 -1.60 -5.66
CA VAL A 151 -3.14 -2.66 -5.54
C VAL A 151 -2.53 -2.93 -6.92
N GLU A 152 -1.21 -2.83 -7.01
CA GLU A 152 -0.43 -3.27 -8.17
C GLU A 152 0.21 -4.62 -7.88
N PHE A 153 0.06 -5.57 -8.79
CA PHE A 153 0.63 -6.91 -8.66
C PHE A 153 1.96 -7.03 -9.41
N GLY A 154 2.89 -7.78 -8.81
CA GLY A 154 4.19 -8.09 -9.40
C GLY A 154 4.35 -9.57 -9.70
N GLY A 155 5.58 -9.98 -9.99
CA GLY A 155 5.88 -11.34 -10.45
C GLY A 155 5.55 -11.56 -11.94
N ASP A 156 5.74 -12.79 -12.38
CA ASP A 156 5.43 -13.23 -13.74
C ASP A 156 3.92 -13.44 -13.92
N GLU A 157 3.20 -13.81 -12.84
CA GLU A 157 1.75 -14.02 -12.82
C GLU A 157 0.94 -12.74 -13.06
N ALA A 158 1.55 -11.56 -12.86
CA ALA A 158 0.90 -10.27 -13.09
C ALA A 158 1.16 -9.70 -14.49
N ARG A 159 1.87 -10.41 -15.37
CA ARG A 159 2.36 -9.88 -16.65
C ARG A 159 2.12 -10.81 -17.83
N GLY A 160 2.07 -10.21 -19.01
CA GLY A 160 1.94 -10.93 -20.27
C GLY A 160 0.50 -11.24 -20.66
N PRO A 161 0.30 -11.97 -21.77
CA PRO A 161 -1.02 -12.21 -22.35
C PRO A 161 -2.01 -12.90 -21.41
N SER A 162 -1.50 -13.64 -20.41
CA SER A 162 -2.31 -14.42 -19.47
C SER A 162 -2.41 -13.79 -18.08
N ALA A 163 -2.02 -12.52 -17.93
CA ALA A 163 -1.92 -11.88 -16.62
C ALA A 163 -3.24 -11.83 -15.84
N TRP A 164 -4.37 -11.72 -16.54
CA TRP A 164 -5.69 -11.68 -15.91
C TRP A 164 -6.18 -13.06 -15.49
N GLU A 165 -5.73 -14.11 -16.18
CA GLU A 165 -5.99 -15.51 -15.88
C GLU A 165 -5.14 -15.98 -14.70
N THR A 166 -3.91 -15.47 -14.57
CA THR A 166 -2.98 -15.82 -13.47
C THR A 166 -3.01 -14.86 -12.29
N GLY A 167 -3.65 -13.69 -12.44
CA GLY A 167 -3.65 -12.59 -11.47
C GLY A 167 -4.15 -12.94 -10.07
N ALA A 168 -5.03 -13.95 -9.96
CA ALA A 168 -5.48 -14.47 -8.67
C ALA A 168 -4.32 -14.98 -7.79
N LYS A 169 -3.23 -15.43 -8.40
CA LYS A 169 -2.02 -15.95 -7.72
C LYS A 169 -0.91 -14.91 -7.61
N ALA A 170 -1.04 -13.77 -8.29
CA ALA A 170 0.00 -12.75 -8.31
C ALA A 170 0.14 -12.10 -6.93
N VAL A 171 1.38 -11.96 -6.47
CA VAL A 171 1.71 -11.28 -5.21
C VAL A 171 1.73 -9.76 -5.45
N TRP A 172 1.19 -8.99 -4.50
CA TRP A 172 1.19 -7.54 -4.60
C TRP A 172 2.61 -6.95 -4.51
N SER A 173 2.85 -5.90 -5.26
CA SER A 173 4.11 -5.13 -5.26
C SER A 173 3.94 -3.75 -4.63
N VAL A 174 2.79 -3.10 -4.85
CA VAL A 174 2.45 -1.82 -4.24
C VAL A 174 1.01 -1.86 -3.77
N VAL A 175 0.76 -1.38 -2.55
CA VAL A 175 -0.57 -1.07 -2.04
C VAL A 175 -0.63 0.42 -1.77
N THR A 176 -1.49 1.13 -2.50
CA THR A 176 -1.76 2.55 -2.27
C THR A 176 -3.03 2.68 -1.44
N LEU A 177 -2.88 3.26 -0.26
CA LEU A 177 -4.00 3.69 0.59
C LEU A 177 -4.26 5.16 0.30
N PHE A 178 -5.51 5.55 0.06
CA PHE A 178 -5.86 6.93 -0.26
C PHE A 178 -7.17 7.36 0.39
N ARG A 179 -7.38 8.67 0.49
CA ARG A 179 -8.66 9.24 0.91
C ARG A 179 -9.74 8.86 -0.13
N PRO A 180 -10.82 8.16 0.26
CA PRO A 180 -11.90 7.87 -0.64
C PRO A 180 -12.50 9.19 -1.14
N THR A 181 -12.77 9.22 -2.44
CA THR A 181 -13.45 10.32 -3.13
C THR A 181 -14.95 10.08 -3.16
#